data_AF-A0A9D6Q4F6-F1
#
_entry.id   AF-A0A9D6Q4F6-F1
#
_cell.length_a   1.000
_cell.length_b   1.000
_cell.length_c   1.000
_cell.angle_alpha   90.00
_cell.angle_beta   90.00
_cell.angle_gamma   90.00
#
_symmetry.space_group_name_H-M   'P 1'
#
loop_
_entity.id
_entity.type
_entity.pdbx_description
1 polymer ?
#
loop_
_entity_poly.entity_id
_entity_poly.type
_entity_poly.pdbx_seq_one_letter_code
_entity_poly.pdbx_strand_id
1 'polypeptide(L)'
;MSRSNLKNHKRIVVKIGSNVIASRERGLDETRMEEIACEISEMRRCGATLFIVSSGAILCGAKAMGLTDFPETLPMKQAAAAVGQSCLMWAYERLFIRHQIKVAQILLTRNDLSNKNRYLNARNTLLATGYIGGTGGMASKVATAKKVAASGVTTLILNGTRPGMMKQAFQGEELGTLFLPKVVL
;
A
#
# COMPACT_ATOMS: atom_id res chain seq x y z
N MET A 1 20.16 13.29 1.67
CA MET A 1 19.91 11.83 1.80
C MET A 1 20.26 11.16 0.48
N SER A 2 21.02 10.06 0.49
CA SER A 2 21.35 9.24 -0.69
C SER A 2 20.47 7.98 -0.73
N ARG A 3 20.39 7.33 -1.90
CA ARG A 3 19.69 6.02 -2.09
C ARG A 3 20.17 4.95 -1.10
N SER A 4 21.44 4.99 -0.68
CA SER A 4 22.05 4.06 0.27
C SER A 4 21.42 4.05 1.69
N ASN A 5 20.59 5.04 2.03
CA ASN A 5 19.95 5.15 3.34
C ASN A 5 18.49 4.67 3.39
N LEU A 6 17.95 4.07 2.31
CA LEU A 6 16.57 3.56 2.32
C LEU A 6 16.33 2.55 3.44
N LYS A 7 17.29 1.65 3.70
CA LYS A 7 17.27 0.69 4.81
C LYS A 7 17.19 1.30 6.22
N ASN A 8 17.58 2.57 6.39
CA ASN A 8 17.62 3.23 7.70
C ASN A 8 16.27 3.88 8.09
N HIS A 9 15.25 3.80 7.22
CA HIS A 9 13.94 4.38 7.52
C HIS A 9 13.19 3.55 8.56
N LYS A 10 12.95 4.14 9.74
CA LYS A 10 12.25 3.47 10.86
C LYS A 10 10.75 3.24 10.61
N ARG A 11 10.12 4.00 9.71
CA ARG A 11 8.70 3.91 9.37
C ARG A 11 8.53 3.97 7.86
N ILE A 12 7.84 2.98 7.30
CA ILE A 12 7.69 2.81 5.85
C ILE A 12 6.23 2.57 5.53
N VAL A 13 5.71 3.31 4.54
CA VAL A 13 4.38 3.08 3.96
C VAL A 13 4.55 2.47 2.58
N VAL A 14 4.04 1.25 2.38
CA VAL A 14 4.06 0.52 1.11
C VAL A 14 2.68 0.61 0.48
N LYS A 15 2.56 1.39 -0.60
CA LYS A 15 1.32 1.48 -1.39
C LYS A 15 1.34 0.47 -2.51
N ILE A 16 0.32 -0.40 -2.56
CA ILE A 16 0.19 -1.45 -3.57
C ILE A 16 -0.99 -1.14 -4.50
N GLY A 17 -0.78 -1.22 -5.81
CA GLY A 17 -1.81 -0.98 -6.83
C GLY A 17 -2.70 -2.20 -7.07
N SER A 18 -3.94 -2.00 -7.55
CA SER A 18 -4.83 -3.11 -7.93
C SER A 18 -4.17 -4.01 -8.95
N ASN A 19 -3.57 -3.44 -9.99
CA ASN A 19 -2.90 -4.18 -11.07
C ASN A 19 -1.62 -4.91 -10.65
N VAL A 20 -1.18 -4.72 -9.41
CA VAL A 20 -0.02 -5.43 -8.85
C VAL A 20 -0.45 -6.75 -8.22
N ILE A 21 -1.62 -6.80 -7.58
CA ILE A 21 -2.05 -7.94 -6.75
C ILE A 21 -3.40 -8.50 -7.17
N ALA A 22 -4.00 -7.98 -8.24
CA ALA A 22 -5.30 -8.42 -8.69
C ALA A 22 -5.47 -8.23 -10.20
N SER A 23 -6.22 -9.13 -10.81
CA SER A 23 -6.72 -9.02 -12.18
C SER A 23 -8.22 -9.34 -12.22
N ARG A 24 -8.88 -8.93 -13.31
CA ARG A 24 -10.31 -9.24 -13.53
C ARG A 24 -10.56 -10.75 -13.67
N GLU A 25 -9.65 -11.45 -14.33
CA GLU A 25 -9.78 -12.89 -14.62
C GLU A 25 -9.60 -13.75 -13.36
N ARG A 26 -8.55 -13.47 -12.60
CA ARG A 26 -8.07 -14.33 -11.50
C ARG A 26 -8.52 -13.85 -10.13
N GLY A 27 -9.03 -12.63 -9.99
CA GLY A 27 -9.24 -12.02 -8.69
C GLY A 27 -7.90 -11.62 -8.08
N LEU A 28 -7.61 -12.04 -6.84
CA LEU A 28 -6.32 -11.78 -6.21
C LEU A 28 -5.22 -12.68 -6.81
N ASP A 29 -4.05 -12.09 -7.06
CA ASP A 29 -2.84 -12.83 -7.43
C ASP A 29 -2.10 -13.23 -6.16
N GLU A 30 -2.44 -14.41 -5.63
CA GLU A 30 -1.89 -14.88 -4.35
C GLU A 30 -0.37 -15.07 -4.41
N THR A 31 0.17 -15.55 -5.53
CA THR A 31 1.62 -15.69 -5.72
C THR A 31 2.30 -14.34 -5.58
N ARG A 32 1.79 -13.31 -6.26
CA ARG A 32 2.38 -11.97 -6.17
C ARG A 32 2.22 -11.34 -4.79
N MET A 33 1.08 -11.58 -4.13
CA MET A 33 0.88 -11.14 -2.75
C MET A 33 1.85 -11.82 -1.77
N GLU A 34 2.14 -13.11 -1.96
CA GLU A 34 3.09 -13.86 -1.14
C GLU A 34 4.52 -13.31 -1.28
N GLU A 35 4.97 -13.06 -2.52
CA GLU A 35 6.27 -12.42 -2.77
C GLU A 35 6.38 -11.07 -2.05
N ILE A 36 5.35 -10.23 -2.18
CA ILE A 36 5.31 -8.92 -1.52
C ILE A 36 5.30 -9.07 0.01
N ALA A 37 4.54 -10.03 0.55
CA ALA A 37 4.49 -10.29 1.99
C ALA A 37 5.87 -10.76 2.52
N CYS A 38 6.59 -11.57 1.75
CA CYS A 38 7.96 -11.97 2.07
C CYS A 38 8.90 -10.76 2.11
N GLU A 39 8.90 -9.93 1.05
CA GLU A 39 9.72 -8.72 0.97
C GLU A 39 9.41 -7.73 2.13
N ILE A 40 8.13 -7.56 2.49
CA ILE A 40 7.71 -6.74 3.64
C ILE A 40 8.16 -7.33 4.97
N SER A 41 8.07 -8.65 5.11
CA SER A 41 8.47 -9.34 6.33
C SER A 41 9.97 -9.23 6.58
N GLU A 42 10.79 -9.28 5.53
CA GLU A 42 12.23 -9.02 5.61
C GLU A 42 12.52 -7.59 6.13
N MET A 43 11.86 -6.57 5.57
CA MET A 43 12.02 -5.19 6.03
C MET A 43 11.60 -5.01 7.49
N ARG A 44 10.56 -5.71 7.94
CA ARG A 44 10.11 -5.68 9.34
C ARG A 44 11.16 -6.27 10.28
N ARG A 45 11.82 -7.38 9.90
CA ARG A 45 12.89 -8.00 10.69
C ARG A 45 14.09 -7.07 10.87
N CYS A 46 14.32 -6.15 9.92
CA CYS A 46 15.32 -5.09 10.03
C CYS A 46 14.93 -3.93 10.99
N GLY A 47 13.79 -4.04 11.70
CA GLY A 47 13.37 -3.08 12.72
C GLY A 47 12.47 -1.94 12.21
N ALA A 48 12.07 -1.97 10.94
CA ALA A 48 11.14 -0.98 10.40
C ALA A 48 9.69 -1.25 10.82
N THR A 49 8.98 -0.19 11.20
CA THR A 49 7.51 -0.21 11.32
C THR A 49 6.89 -0.04 9.93
N LEU A 50 6.02 -0.97 9.52
CA LEU A 50 5.49 -1.02 8.16
C LEU A 50 3.97 -0.83 8.12
N PHE A 51 3.52 -0.06 7.13
CA PHE A 51 2.12 0.16 6.80
C PHE A 51 1.85 -0.24 5.36
N ILE A 52 0.79 -1.00 5.14
CA ILE A 52 0.38 -1.43 3.81
C ILE A 52 -0.86 -0.66 3.42
N VAL A 53 -0.78 0.07 2.30
CA VAL A 53 -1.92 0.74 1.67
C VAL A 53 -2.26 -0.02 0.41
N SER A 54 -3.19 -0.95 0.52
CA SER A 54 -3.55 -1.83 -0.57
C SER A 54 -4.76 -1.35 -1.36
N SER A 55 -4.84 -1.80 -2.61
CA SER A 55 -6.01 -1.65 -3.48
C SER A 55 -6.54 -3.06 -3.80
N GLY A 56 -7.42 -3.22 -4.79
CA GLY A 56 -7.81 -4.56 -5.27
C GLY A 56 -9.08 -5.15 -4.66
N ALA A 57 -9.64 -4.56 -3.59
CA ALA A 57 -10.92 -5.00 -3.01
C ALA A 57 -12.03 -5.10 -4.06
N ILE A 58 -12.21 -4.11 -4.93
CA ILE A 58 -13.25 -4.16 -5.98
C ILE A 58 -13.03 -5.32 -6.97
N LEU A 59 -11.79 -5.54 -7.43
CA LEU A 59 -11.50 -6.64 -8.37
C LEU A 59 -11.70 -8.00 -7.71
N CYS A 60 -11.26 -8.13 -6.46
CA CYS A 60 -11.46 -9.34 -5.67
C CYS A 60 -12.95 -9.64 -5.45
N GLY A 61 -13.73 -8.63 -5.04
CA GLY A 61 -15.15 -8.82 -4.79
C GLY A 61 -15.97 -9.02 -6.05
N ALA A 62 -15.62 -8.34 -7.16
CA ALA A 62 -16.25 -8.60 -8.45
C ALA A 62 -16.09 -10.06 -8.87
N LYS A 63 -14.88 -10.61 -8.70
CA LYS A 63 -14.62 -12.05 -8.94
C LYS A 63 -15.40 -12.94 -7.99
N ALA A 64 -15.41 -12.64 -6.69
CA ALA A 64 -16.13 -13.41 -5.68
C ALA A 64 -17.65 -13.40 -5.88
N MET A 65 -18.20 -12.31 -6.42
CA MET A 65 -19.60 -12.17 -6.80
C MET A 65 -19.95 -12.81 -8.15
N GLY A 66 -18.97 -13.37 -8.87
CA GLY A 66 -19.18 -13.97 -10.19
C GLY A 66 -19.47 -12.95 -11.30
N LEU A 67 -19.08 -11.69 -11.14
CA LEU A 67 -19.29 -10.67 -12.18
C LEU A 67 -18.39 -10.94 -13.38
N THR A 68 -18.97 -10.98 -14.57
CA THR A 68 -18.23 -11.05 -15.83
C THR A 68 -17.55 -9.72 -16.12
N ASP A 69 -18.25 -8.62 -15.86
CA ASP A 69 -17.84 -7.25 -16.14
C ASP A 69 -17.39 -6.47 -14.92
N PHE A 70 -16.54 -5.48 -15.17
CA PHE A 70 -16.13 -4.58 -14.10
C PHE A 70 -17.36 -3.77 -13.65
N PRO A 71 -17.64 -3.69 -12.34
CA PRO A 71 -18.80 -2.96 -11.86
C PRO A 71 -18.68 -1.48 -12.22
N GLU A 72 -19.63 -0.96 -13.01
CA GLU A 72 -19.56 0.42 -13.53
C GLU A 72 -20.19 1.44 -12.58
N THR A 73 -21.32 1.06 -11.98
CA THR A 73 -22.09 1.92 -11.08
C THR A 73 -21.42 2.02 -9.71
N LEU A 74 -21.57 3.18 -9.06
CA LEU A 74 -21.04 3.38 -7.71
C LEU A 74 -21.59 2.35 -6.70
N PRO A 75 -22.91 2.04 -6.67
CA PRO A 75 -23.43 1.01 -5.77
C PRO A 75 -22.80 -0.36 -6.01
N MET A 76 -22.62 -0.77 -7.27
CA MET A 76 -22.00 -2.05 -7.59
C MET A 76 -20.52 -2.07 -7.20
N LYS A 77 -19.79 -0.96 -7.39
CA LYS A 77 -18.40 -0.82 -6.92
C LYS A 77 -18.31 -0.92 -5.40
N GLN A 78 -19.27 -0.35 -4.67
CA GLN A 78 -19.32 -0.42 -3.21
C GLN A 78 -19.64 -1.84 -2.73
N ALA A 79 -20.60 -2.52 -3.35
CA ALA A 79 -20.92 -3.91 -3.06
C ALA A 79 -19.70 -4.82 -3.31
N ALA A 80 -19.07 -4.69 -4.47
CA ALA A 80 -17.84 -5.41 -4.79
C ALA A 80 -16.70 -5.06 -3.82
N ALA A 81 -16.52 -3.79 -3.44
CA ALA A 81 -15.53 -3.42 -2.45
C ALA A 81 -15.81 -4.06 -1.07
N ALA A 82 -17.05 -4.09 -0.62
CA ALA A 82 -17.43 -4.67 0.67
C ALA A 82 -17.15 -6.18 0.72
N VAL A 83 -17.57 -6.92 -0.31
CA VAL A 83 -17.29 -8.37 -0.43
C VAL A 83 -15.79 -8.62 -0.56
N GLY A 84 -15.10 -7.88 -1.43
CA GLY A 84 -13.69 -8.12 -1.69
C GLY A 84 -12.75 -7.63 -0.58
N GLN A 85 -13.19 -6.71 0.29
CA GLN A 85 -12.38 -6.24 1.40
C GLN A 85 -12.13 -7.34 2.44
N SER A 86 -13.14 -8.15 2.78
CA SER A 86 -12.96 -9.30 3.67
C SER A 86 -12.02 -10.34 3.06
N CYS A 87 -12.17 -10.61 1.76
CA CYS A 87 -11.28 -11.53 1.03
C CYS A 87 -9.83 -11.02 1.00
N LEU A 88 -9.63 -9.73 0.73
CA LEU A 88 -8.31 -9.11 0.70
C LEU A 88 -7.62 -9.17 2.08
N MET A 89 -8.35 -8.89 3.15
CA MET A 89 -7.80 -8.99 4.51
C MET A 89 -7.45 -10.41 4.89
N TRP A 90 -8.31 -11.38 4.56
CA TRP A 90 -8.05 -12.79 4.82
C TRP A 90 -6.80 -13.28 4.08
N ALA A 91 -6.62 -12.88 2.82
CA ALA A 91 -5.42 -13.18 2.06
C ALA A 91 -4.16 -12.62 2.75
N TYR A 92 -4.18 -11.35 3.15
CA TYR A 92 -3.05 -10.75 3.88
C TYR A 92 -2.77 -11.46 5.21
N GLU A 93 -3.80 -11.73 6.01
CA GLU A 93 -3.64 -12.42 7.30
C GLU A 93 -3.00 -13.81 7.12
N ARG A 94 -3.50 -14.60 6.17
CA ARG A 94 -2.95 -15.94 5.87
C ARG A 94 -1.51 -15.90 5.37
N LEU A 95 -1.12 -14.87 4.63
CA LEU A 95 0.26 -14.73 4.15
C LEU A 95 1.19 -14.26 5.26
N PHE A 96 0.80 -13.26 6.05
CA PHE A 96 1.65 -12.71 7.09
C PHE A 96 1.76 -13.58 8.35
N ILE A 97 0.77 -14.43 8.64
CA ILE A 97 0.86 -15.37 9.77
C ILE A 97 2.01 -16.37 9.59
N ARG A 98 2.36 -16.75 8.35
CA ARG A 98 3.53 -17.58 8.01
C ARG A 98 4.85 -16.94 8.45
N HIS A 99 4.86 -15.61 8.58
CA HIS A 99 6.00 -14.83 9.07
C HIS A 99 5.84 -14.39 10.53
N GLN A 100 4.87 -14.95 11.26
CA GLN A 100 4.53 -14.59 12.65
C GLN A 100 4.17 -13.11 12.81
N ILE A 101 3.62 -12.50 11.74
CA ILE A 101 3.23 -11.11 11.72
C ILE A 101 1.71 -11.03 11.82
N LYS A 102 1.22 -10.38 12.89
CA LYS A 102 -0.18 -10.01 13.02
C LYS A 102 -0.48 -8.79 12.14
N VAL A 103 -1.61 -8.84 11.44
CA VAL A 103 -2.14 -7.77 10.59
C VAL A 103 -3.36 -7.16 11.27
N ALA A 104 -3.55 -5.85 11.13
CA ALA A 104 -4.75 -5.16 11.58
C ALA A 104 -5.35 -4.37 10.41
N GLN A 105 -6.67 -4.45 10.25
CA GLN A 105 -7.39 -3.67 9.24
C GLN A 105 -7.70 -2.27 9.77
N ILE A 106 -7.47 -1.26 8.92
CA ILE A 106 -7.94 0.11 9.13
C ILE A 106 -8.64 0.58 7.85
N LEU A 107 -9.87 1.05 7.98
CA LEU A 107 -10.64 1.67 6.90
C LEU A 107 -10.83 3.16 7.23
N LEU A 108 -10.44 4.03 6.32
CA LEU A 108 -10.51 5.48 6.49
C LEU A 108 -11.01 6.14 5.23
N THR A 109 -11.75 7.22 5.40
CA THR A 109 -12.18 8.12 4.33
C THR A 109 -11.48 9.47 4.47
N ARG A 110 -11.60 10.32 3.43
CA ARG A 110 -11.10 11.69 3.50
C ARG A 110 -11.74 12.51 4.63
N ASN A 111 -13.01 12.23 4.95
CA ASN A 111 -13.76 12.95 5.98
C ASN A 111 -13.29 12.61 7.40
N ASP A 112 -12.68 11.44 7.60
CA ASP A 112 -12.07 11.08 8.88
C ASP A 112 -10.79 11.91 9.14
N LEU A 113 -10.18 12.42 8.07
CA LEU A 113 -8.92 13.18 8.11
C LEU A 113 -9.11 14.70 8.08
N SER A 114 -10.34 15.21 7.89
CA SER A 114 -10.60 16.66 7.72
C SER A 114 -11.04 17.40 8.98
N ASN A 115 -11.50 16.71 10.03
CA ASN A 115 -11.90 17.33 11.29
C ASN A 115 -10.79 17.18 12.33
N LYS A 116 -10.39 18.25 13.03
CA LYS A 116 -9.25 18.24 13.98
C LYS A 116 -9.35 17.14 15.06
N ASN A 117 -10.54 16.84 15.59
CA ASN A 117 -10.75 15.79 16.59
C ASN A 117 -10.76 14.37 15.98
N ARG A 118 -11.34 14.20 14.78
CA ARG A 118 -11.32 12.91 14.07
C ARG A 118 -9.96 12.61 13.45
N TYR A 119 -9.25 13.64 13.01
CA TYR A 119 -7.86 13.61 12.63
C TYR A 119 -7.00 13.23 13.81
N LEU A 120 -7.25 13.69 15.05
CA LEU A 120 -6.51 13.21 16.22
C LEU A 120 -6.81 11.74 16.53
N ASN A 121 -8.04 11.27 16.37
CA ASN A 121 -8.38 9.85 16.55
C ASN A 121 -7.74 8.97 15.46
N ALA A 122 -7.92 9.35 14.19
CA ALA A 122 -7.27 8.73 13.04
C ALA A 122 -5.75 8.85 13.16
N ARG A 123 -5.19 9.98 13.60
CA ARG A 123 -3.75 10.19 13.84
C ARG A 123 -3.26 9.39 15.02
N ASN A 124 -4.02 9.15 16.08
CA ASN A 124 -3.57 8.29 17.18
C ASN A 124 -3.55 6.82 16.71
N THR A 125 -4.56 6.39 15.95
CA THR A 125 -4.54 5.11 15.23
C THR A 125 -3.37 5.05 14.25
N LEU A 126 -3.16 6.08 13.43
CA LEU A 126 -2.09 6.22 12.43
C LEU A 126 -0.73 6.67 13.00
N LEU A 127 -0.58 7.00 14.27
CA LEU A 127 0.73 7.21 14.90
C LEU A 127 1.14 5.94 15.63
N ALA A 128 0.17 5.11 16.00
CA ALA A 128 0.37 3.68 16.08
C ALA A 128 0.55 3.05 14.67
N THR A 129 -0.02 3.61 13.58
CA THR A 129 -0.12 2.93 12.26
C THR A 129 0.11 3.71 10.90
N GLY A 130 0.98 4.72 10.82
CA GLY A 130 1.30 5.67 9.71
C GLY A 130 0.62 5.63 8.31
N TYR A 131 -0.07 6.71 7.89
CA TYR A 131 -0.74 6.79 6.57
C TYR A 131 -0.68 8.15 5.82
N ILE A 132 -0.62 8.11 4.47
CA ILE A 132 -0.92 9.20 3.52
C ILE A 132 -1.65 8.62 2.28
N GLY A 133 -2.72 9.28 1.79
CA GLY A 133 -3.61 8.79 0.71
C GLY A 133 -3.46 9.42 -0.69
N GLY A 134 -4.00 8.74 -1.71
CA GLY A 134 -4.17 9.21 -3.11
C GLY A 134 -4.60 8.10 -4.10
N THR A 135 -5.38 8.43 -5.13
CA THR A 135 -5.85 7.50 -6.20
C THR A 135 -5.37 7.90 -7.61
N GLY A 136 -5.03 6.91 -8.45
CA GLY A 136 -5.00 7.00 -9.92
C GLY A 136 -3.65 7.27 -10.61
N GLY A 137 -3.46 6.72 -11.83
CA GLY A 137 -2.48 7.13 -12.87
C GLY A 137 -0.98 7.14 -12.54
N MET A 138 -0.12 7.44 -13.52
CA MET A 138 1.29 7.79 -13.26
C MET A 138 1.45 9.26 -12.88
N ALA A 139 0.67 10.15 -13.51
CA ALA A 139 0.65 11.58 -13.19
C ALA A 139 0.32 11.82 -11.70
N SER A 140 -0.74 11.20 -11.17
CA SER A 140 -1.10 11.38 -9.76
C SER A 140 -0.11 10.71 -8.80
N LYS A 141 0.57 9.62 -9.19
CA LYS A 141 1.67 9.04 -8.40
C LYS A 141 2.84 10.02 -8.28
N VAL A 142 3.27 10.62 -9.39
CA VAL A 142 4.35 11.62 -9.38
C VAL A 142 3.95 12.87 -8.61
N ALA A 143 2.73 13.38 -8.80
CA ALA A 143 2.22 14.54 -8.06
C ALA A 143 2.16 14.27 -6.54
N THR A 144 1.66 13.09 -6.15
CA THR A 144 1.62 12.64 -4.75
C THR A 144 3.03 12.52 -4.19
N ALA A 145 3.95 11.87 -4.92
CA ALA A 145 5.33 11.71 -4.48
C ALA A 145 6.03 13.06 -4.26
N LYS A 146 5.81 14.04 -5.15
CA LYS A 146 6.31 15.41 -4.97
C LYS A 146 5.73 16.07 -3.72
N LYS A 147 4.43 15.93 -3.47
CA LYS A 147 3.75 16.51 -2.30
C LYS A 147 4.21 15.87 -0.98
N VAL A 148 4.37 14.55 -0.96
CA VAL A 148 4.85 13.77 0.18
C VAL A 148 6.31 14.11 0.47
N ALA A 149 7.16 14.19 -0.57
CA ALA A 149 8.54 14.66 -0.45
C ALA A 149 8.62 16.09 0.09
N ALA A 150 7.79 17.02 -0.41
CA ALA A 150 7.71 18.37 0.13
C ALA A 150 7.28 18.43 1.61
N SER A 151 6.65 17.37 2.12
CA SER A 151 6.25 17.24 3.53
C SER A 151 7.31 16.52 4.40
N GLY A 152 8.54 16.35 3.90
CA GLY A 152 9.64 15.74 4.66
C GLY A 152 9.79 14.22 4.49
N VAL A 153 9.01 13.59 3.60
CA VAL A 153 8.95 12.13 3.48
C VAL A 153 9.58 11.65 2.17
N THR A 154 10.69 10.91 2.28
CA THR A 154 11.32 10.24 1.14
C THR A 154 10.32 9.31 0.44
N THR A 155 10.10 9.50 -0.86
CA THR A 155 9.14 8.71 -1.63
C THR A 155 9.83 8.00 -2.78
N LEU A 156 9.60 6.70 -2.92
CA LEU A 156 10.14 5.87 -3.99
C LEU A 156 9.00 5.27 -4.80
N ILE A 157 9.05 5.43 -6.13
CA ILE A 157 8.14 4.77 -7.06
C ILE A 157 8.87 3.61 -7.75
N LEU A 158 8.35 2.39 -7.59
CA LEU A 158 8.86 1.17 -8.20
C LEU A 158 7.82 0.57 -9.16
N ASN A 159 8.30 -0.26 -10.10
CA ASN A 159 7.39 -1.10 -10.89
C ASN A 159 6.95 -2.31 -10.05
N GLY A 160 5.74 -2.23 -9.50
CA GLY A 160 5.20 -3.27 -8.63
C GLY A 160 4.93 -4.62 -9.32
N THR A 161 4.87 -4.70 -10.66
CA THR A 161 4.63 -5.98 -11.35
C THR A 161 5.89 -6.83 -11.48
N ARG A 162 7.08 -6.27 -11.20
CA ARG A 162 8.34 -7.00 -11.23
C ARG A 162 8.69 -7.55 -9.83
N PRO A 163 8.92 -8.86 -9.69
CA PRO A 163 9.36 -9.44 -8.42
C PRO A 163 10.70 -8.88 -7.92
N GLY A 164 10.85 -8.78 -6.59
CA GLY A 164 12.11 -8.42 -5.94
C GLY A 164 12.50 -6.93 -5.98
N MET A 165 11.74 -6.07 -6.67
CA MET A 165 12.13 -4.66 -6.81
C MET A 165 12.22 -3.91 -5.48
N MET A 166 11.35 -4.23 -4.50
CA MET A 166 11.37 -3.55 -3.22
C MET A 166 12.54 -4.04 -2.38
N LYS A 167 12.79 -5.36 -2.33
CA LYS A 167 13.98 -5.93 -1.71
C LYS A 167 15.28 -5.32 -2.24
N GLN A 168 15.46 -5.31 -3.56
CA GLN A 168 16.64 -4.76 -4.23
C GLN A 168 16.83 -3.26 -3.94
N ALA A 169 15.75 -2.47 -4.03
CA ALA A 169 15.81 -1.05 -3.70
C ALA A 169 16.21 -0.79 -2.23
N PHE A 170 15.73 -1.63 -1.30
CA PHE A 170 16.12 -1.55 0.12
C PHE A 170 17.56 -2.00 0.39
N GLN A 171 18.12 -2.84 -0.47
CA GLN A 171 19.53 -3.23 -0.45
C GLN A 171 20.46 -2.16 -1.04
N GLY A 172 19.90 -1.10 -1.64
CA GLY A 172 20.63 0.05 -2.15
C GLY A 172 20.71 0.14 -3.67
N GLU A 173 20.06 -0.79 -4.39
CA GLU A 173 20.02 -0.73 -5.85
C GLU A 173 19.25 0.50 -6.36
N GLU A 174 19.73 1.07 -7.47
CA GLU A 174 19.16 2.28 -8.05
C GLU A 174 17.91 2.01 -8.90
N LEU A 175 16.87 1.49 -8.27
CA LEU A 175 15.63 1.14 -8.95
C LEU A 175 14.59 2.26 -8.90
N GLY A 176 13.79 2.37 -9.97
CA GLY A 176 12.67 3.29 -10.05
C GLY A 176 13.03 4.76 -9.86
N THR A 177 12.06 5.55 -9.41
CA THR A 177 12.19 7.01 -9.28
C THR A 177 12.11 7.44 -7.82
N LEU A 178 13.21 8.01 -7.31
CA LEU A 178 13.31 8.51 -5.93
C LEU A 178 13.03 10.01 -5.87
N PHE A 179 12.14 10.40 -4.96
CA PHE A 179 11.82 11.78 -4.61
C PHE A 179 12.30 12.05 -3.19
N LEU A 180 13.30 12.92 -3.06
CA LEU A 180 13.88 13.29 -1.78
C LEU A 180 13.17 14.51 -1.19
N PRO A 181 13.07 14.60 0.14
CA PRO A 181 12.61 15.83 0.78
C PRO A 181 13.49 17.01 0.40
N LYS A 182 12.86 18.17 0.19
CA LYS A 182 13.62 19.42 0.12
C LYS A 182 14.14 19.73 1.52
N VAL A 183 15.45 19.85 1.67
CA VAL A 183 16.04 20.42 2.88
C VAL A 183 15.61 21.88 2.90
N VAL A 184 14.82 22.27 3.89
CA VAL A 184 14.63 23.68 4.21
C VAL A 184 15.92 24.07 4.93
N LEU A 185 16.79 24.80 4.23
CA LEU A 185 17.95 25.47 4.82
C LEU A 185 17.47 26.63 5.70
#